data_AF-A0A0Q0Z9J8-F1
#
_entry.id   AF-A0A0Q0Z9J8-F1
#
_cell.length_a   1.000
_cell.length_b   1.000
_cell.length_c   1.000
_cell.angle_alpha   90.00
_cell.angle_beta   90.00
_cell.angle_gamma   90.00
#
_symmetry.space_group_name_H-M   'P 1'
#
loop_
_entity.id
_entity.type
_entity.pdbx_description
1 polymer ?
#
loop_
_entity_poly.entity_id
_entity_poly.type
_entity_poly.pdbx_seq_one_letter_code
_entity_poly.pdbx_strand_id
1 'polypeptide(L)'
;MSYADYVIKRTNRLVDDEFEQAMLHKSSTVALAYNDWFCIVLGVIFAWVLPGAYSLLACIILLIPLTLPRLIGVYWMRRTVPIPRYSTQSPPEFILSVLLMVCMGVGIFHNIGWPSDPFAFTPFIGGLGGAYYGYKRSEKRREEDRKRLDKELDSESQ
;
A
#
# COMPACT_ATOMS: atom_id res chain seq x y z
N MET A 1 2.14 19.14 -17.47
CA MET A 1 2.13 19.16 -15.99
C MET A 1 1.11 18.14 -15.51
N SER A 2 1.53 17.14 -14.74
CA SER A 2 0.61 16.17 -14.13
C SER A 2 -0.17 16.83 -12.98
N TYR A 3 -1.35 16.30 -12.64
CA TYR A 3 -2.08 16.73 -11.43
C TYR A 3 -1.21 16.56 -10.17
N ALA A 4 -0.39 15.51 -10.12
CA ALA A 4 0.56 15.29 -9.03
C ALA A 4 1.59 16.44 -8.93
N ASP A 5 2.14 16.93 -10.05
CA ASP A 5 3.08 18.06 -10.06
C ASP A 5 2.40 19.34 -9.56
N TYR A 6 1.14 19.54 -9.91
CA TYR A 6 0.34 20.66 -9.42
C TYR A 6 0.11 20.56 -7.90
N VAL A 7 -0.23 19.38 -7.39
CA VAL A 7 -0.42 19.14 -5.95
C VAL A 7 0.88 19.41 -5.19
N ILE A 8 2.02 18.89 -5.65
CA ILE A 8 3.33 19.16 -5.03
C ILE A 8 3.65 20.65 -5.04
N LYS A 9 3.45 21.34 -6.18
CA LYS A 9 3.69 22.79 -6.26
C LYS A 9 2.78 23.58 -5.32
N ARG A 10 1.52 23.16 -5.14
CA ARG A 10 0.60 23.78 -4.19
C ARG A 10 1.07 23.55 -2.75
N THR A 11 1.44 22.33 -2.41
CA THR A 11 1.93 21.98 -1.06
C THR A 11 3.19 22.75 -0.71
N ASN A 12 4.15 22.86 -1.63
CA ASN A 12 5.40 23.61 -1.41
C ASN A 12 5.19 25.13 -1.28
N ARG A 13 4.04 25.67 -1.69
CA ARG A 13 3.70 27.10 -1.50
C ARG A 13 3.11 27.41 -0.12
N LEU A 14 2.75 26.39 0.66
CA LEU A 14 2.14 26.54 1.99
C LEU A 14 3.17 26.49 3.12
N VAL A 15 4.45 26.45 2.75
CA VAL A 15 5.56 26.10 3.62
C VAL A 15 6.65 27.13 3.38
N ASP A 16 7.23 27.68 4.44
CA ASP A 16 8.18 28.78 4.34
C ASP A 16 9.65 28.31 4.27
N ASP A 17 9.94 27.12 4.81
CA ASP A 17 11.29 26.54 4.82
C ASP A 17 11.34 25.04 4.47
N GLU A 18 12.55 24.50 4.32
CA GLU A 18 12.77 23.08 4.01
C GLU A 18 12.39 22.14 5.16
N PHE A 19 12.45 22.63 6.41
CA PHE A 19 12.14 21.83 7.60
C PHE A 19 10.64 21.57 7.72
N GLU A 20 9.82 22.61 7.56
CA GLU A 20 8.37 22.53 7.49
C GLU A 20 7.94 21.66 6.30
N GLN A 21 8.65 21.72 5.16
CA GLN A 21 8.35 20.87 4.00
C GLN A 21 8.55 19.39 4.34
N ALA A 22 9.67 19.07 4.99
CA ALA A 22 9.97 17.73 5.45
C ALA A 22 8.96 17.25 6.51
N MET A 23 8.56 18.14 7.43
CA MET A 23 7.56 17.81 8.45
C MET A 23 6.17 17.55 7.84
N LEU A 24 5.77 18.34 6.85
CA LEU A 24 4.52 18.17 6.12
C LEU A 24 4.47 16.84 5.36
N HIS A 25 5.57 16.45 4.72
CA HIS A 25 5.69 15.13 4.10
C HIS A 25 5.64 13.98 5.10
N LYS A 26 6.29 14.12 6.28
CA LYS A 26 6.21 13.13 7.37
C LYS A 26 4.78 12.99 7.88
N SER A 27 4.10 14.10 8.15
CA SER A 27 2.70 14.08 8.62
C SER A 27 1.77 13.43 7.60
N SER A 28 1.94 13.72 6.31
CA SER A 28 1.16 13.11 5.22
C SER A 28 1.41 11.60 5.12
N THR A 29 2.65 11.16 5.36
CA THR A 29 3.03 9.73 5.38
C THR A 29 2.33 9.00 6.52
N VAL A 30 2.32 9.59 7.72
CA VAL A 30 1.64 9.06 8.89
C VAL A 30 0.13 9.02 8.66
N ALA A 31 -0.46 10.11 8.14
CA ALA A 31 -1.88 10.18 7.85
C ALA A 31 -2.32 9.11 6.83
N LEU A 32 -1.52 8.88 5.78
CA LEU A 32 -1.78 7.82 4.81
C LEU A 32 -1.71 6.42 5.46
N ALA A 33 -0.73 6.18 6.33
CA ALA A 33 -0.61 4.91 7.05
C ALA A 33 -1.82 4.65 7.97
N TYR A 34 -2.28 5.65 8.71
CA TYR A 34 -3.49 5.52 9.53
C TYR A 34 -4.77 5.39 8.68
N ASN A 35 -4.84 6.07 7.53
CA ASN A 35 -5.95 5.90 6.60
C ASN A 35 -6.07 4.45 6.12
N ASP A 36 -4.94 3.77 5.85
CA ASP A 36 -4.95 2.37 5.44
C ASP A 36 -5.51 1.47 6.55
N TRP A 37 -5.09 1.68 7.81
CA TRP A 37 -5.65 0.96 8.96
C TRP A 37 -7.14 1.24 9.14
N PHE A 38 -7.55 2.50 8.98
CA PHE A 38 -8.95 2.89 9.09
C PHE A 38 -9.82 2.22 8.01
N CYS A 39 -9.33 2.14 6.77
CA CYS A 39 -10.01 1.44 5.68
C CYS A 39 -10.17 -0.06 5.98
N ILE A 40 -9.14 -0.72 6.51
CA ILE A 40 -9.20 -2.14 6.87
C ILE A 40 -10.21 -2.36 8.01
N VAL A 41 -10.16 -1.54 9.07
CA VAL A 41 -11.07 -1.66 10.22
C VAL A 41 -12.52 -1.42 9.78
N LEU A 42 -12.78 -0.38 8.98
CA LEU A 42 -14.11 -0.15 8.41
C LEU A 42 -14.57 -1.30 7.53
N GLY A 43 -13.66 -1.90 6.76
CA GLY A 43 -13.96 -3.06 5.93
C GLY A 43 -14.41 -4.25 6.78
N VAL A 44 -13.72 -4.52 7.87
CA VAL A 44 -14.15 -5.52 8.87
C VAL A 44 -15.53 -5.17 9.41
N ILE A 45 -15.76 -3.95 9.90
CA ILE A 45 -17.06 -3.56 10.46
C ILE A 45 -18.19 -3.77 9.44
N PHE A 46 -18.01 -3.30 8.20
CA PHE A 46 -19.01 -3.45 7.15
C PHE A 46 -19.21 -4.89 6.72
N ALA A 47 -18.16 -5.72 6.73
CA ALA A 47 -18.29 -7.15 6.45
C ALA A 47 -19.25 -7.84 7.42
N TRP A 48 -19.25 -7.46 8.69
CA TRP A 48 -20.12 -8.05 9.72
C TRP A 48 -21.49 -7.37 9.81
N VAL A 49 -21.56 -6.06 9.62
CA VAL A 49 -22.78 -5.26 9.82
C VAL A 49 -23.71 -5.30 8.62
N LEU A 50 -23.19 -5.29 7.39
CA LEU A 50 -24.02 -5.21 6.19
C LEU A 50 -24.52 -6.59 5.76
N PRO A 51 -25.81 -6.75 5.45
CA PRO A 51 -26.35 -8.03 5.00
C PRO A 51 -26.03 -8.30 3.52
N GLY A 52 -25.83 -9.58 3.19
CA GLY A 52 -25.75 -10.06 1.81
C GLY A 52 -24.69 -9.35 0.97
N ALA A 53 -25.00 -9.10 -0.31
CA ALA A 53 -24.07 -8.55 -1.29
C ALA A 53 -23.56 -7.13 -0.97
N TYR A 54 -24.24 -6.40 -0.08
CA TYR A 54 -23.79 -5.07 0.35
C TYR A 54 -22.50 -5.13 1.17
N SER A 55 -22.27 -6.21 1.93
CA SER A 55 -21.00 -6.42 2.65
C SER A 55 -19.81 -6.48 1.70
N LEU A 56 -19.93 -7.27 0.63
CA LEU A 56 -18.89 -7.46 -0.38
C LEU A 56 -18.63 -6.17 -1.16
N LEU A 57 -19.69 -5.47 -1.60
CA LEU A 57 -19.54 -4.20 -2.31
C LEU A 57 -18.85 -3.14 -1.44
N ALA A 58 -19.26 -3.01 -0.17
CA ALA A 58 -18.64 -2.07 0.76
C ALA A 58 -17.15 -2.38 0.97
N CYS A 59 -16.79 -3.66 1.10
CA CYS A 59 -15.39 -4.07 1.23
C CYS A 59 -14.58 -3.76 -0.03
N ILE A 60 -15.11 -4.02 -1.23
CA ILE A 60 -14.43 -3.70 -2.50
C ILE A 60 -14.20 -2.19 -2.62
N ILE A 61 -15.19 -1.37 -2.29
CA ILE A 61 -15.08 0.10 -2.36
C ILE A 61 -13.98 0.59 -1.41
N LEU A 62 -13.85 -0.02 -0.23
CA LEU A 62 -12.80 0.35 0.75
C LEU A 62 -11.38 -0.09 0.35
N LEU A 63 -11.23 -1.05 -0.57
CA LEU A 63 -9.92 -1.41 -1.13
C LEU A 63 -9.38 -0.36 -2.11
N ILE A 64 -10.26 0.46 -2.70
CA ILE A 64 -9.88 1.52 -3.64
C ILE A 64 -8.95 2.56 -2.98
N PRO A 65 -9.33 3.23 -1.86
CA PRO A 65 -8.45 4.20 -1.20
C PRO A 65 -7.18 3.58 -0.62
N LEU A 66 -7.17 2.26 -0.36
CA LEU A 66 -6.00 1.55 0.15
C LEU A 66 -4.95 1.26 -0.94
N THR A 67 -5.38 1.01 -2.18
CA THR A 67 -4.50 0.54 -3.27
C THR A 67 -4.22 1.60 -4.33
N LEU A 68 -5.25 2.33 -4.79
CA LEU A 68 -5.10 3.27 -5.91
C LEU A 68 -4.12 4.42 -5.61
N PRO A 69 -4.17 5.10 -4.45
CA PRO A 69 -3.25 6.21 -4.19
C PRO A 69 -1.78 5.77 -4.21
N ARG A 70 -1.49 4.58 -3.69
CA ARG A 70 -0.15 3.99 -3.71
C ARG A 70 0.30 3.66 -5.15
N LEU A 71 -0.57 3.04 -5.95
CA LEU A 71 -0.26 2.73 -7.35
C LEU A 71 -0.01 3.99 -8.17
N ILE A 72 -0.85 5.02 -8.00
CA ILE A 72 -0.69 6.32 -8.68
C ILE A 72 0.61 6.99 -8.23
N GLY A 73 0.91 6.97 -6.93
CA GLY A 73 2.15 7.51 -6.37
C GLY A 73 3.40 6.81 -6.94
N VAL A 74 3.40 5.48 -7.00
CA VAL A 74 4.50 4.71 -7.62
C VAL A 74 4.63 5.00 -9.10
N TYR A 75 3.51 5.07 -9.81
CA TYR A 75 3.51 5.35 -11.24
C TYR A 75 4.07 6.75 -11.52
N TRP A 76 3.71 7.73 -10.70
CA TRP A 76 4.27 9.07 -10.79
C TRP A 76 5.77 9.08 -10.43
N MET A 77 6.18 8.43 -9.33
CA MET A 77 7.59 8.34 -8.94
C MET A 77 8.45 7.69 -10.02
N ARG A 78 7.97 6.63 -10.67
CA ARG A 78 8.70 5.97 -11.78
C ARG A 78 9.03 6.90 -12.94
N ARG A 79 8.29 8.00 -13.11
CA ARG A 79 8.53 8.99 -14.16
C ARG A 79 9.55 10.04 -13.75
N THR A 80 9.79 10.24 -12.46
CA THR A 80 10.58 11.35 -11.92
C THR A 80 11.89 10.91 -11.27
N VAL A 81 11.90 9.76 -10.58
CA VAL A 81 13.07 9.25 -9.85
C VAL A 81 13.12 7.72 -9.81
N PRO A 82 14.31 7.12 -9.63
CA PRO A 82 14.42 5.71 -9.24
C PRO A 82 13.62 5.45 -7.97
N ILE A 83 12.77 4.41 -7.98
CA ILE A 83 11.80 4.16 -6.90
C ILE A 83 12.56 3.99 -5.56
N PRO A 84 12.28 4.79 -4.53
CA PRO A 84 12.91 4.68 -3.21
C PRO A 84 12.44 3.42 -2.46
N ARG A 85 13.23 2.95 -1.47
CA ARG A 85 12.86 1.79 -0.63
C ARG A 85 11.42 1.92 -0.18
N TYR A 86 10.60 0.93 -0.51
CA TYR A 86 9.18 0.95 -0.16
C TYR A 86 9.10 0.82 1.35
N SER A 87 8.25 1.61 2.00
CA SER A 87 7.98 1.45 3.43
C SER A 87 7.52 0.01 3.68
N THR A 88 8.37 -0.77 4.34
CA THR A 88 8.04 -2.13 4.78
C THR A 88 7.09 -2.02 5.95
N GLN A 89 5.94 -2.69 5.88
CA GLN A 89 5.21 -2.98 7.11
C GLN A 89 6.12 -3.80 8.01
N SER A 90 6.13 -3.46 9.29
CA SER A 90 6.82 -4.28 10.28
C SER A 90 6.16 -5.67 10.35
N PRO A 91 6.89 -6.74 10.72
CA PRO A 91 6.32 -8.07 10.88
C PRO A 91 5.01 -8.12 11.70
N PRO A 92 4.87 -7.41 12.85
CA PRO A 92 3.62 -7.40 13.60
C PRO A 92 2.47 -6.70 12.85
N GLU A 93 2.75 -5.60 12.13
CA GLU A 93 1.74 -4.94 11.30
C GLU A 93 1.27 -5.85 10.17
N PHE A 94 2.19 -6.60 9.56
CA PHE A 94 1.82 -7.58 8.54
C PHE A 94 0.90 -8.65 9.12
N ILE A 95 1.28 -9.28 10.25
CA ILE A 95 0.46 -10.30 10.91
C ILE A 95 -0.92 -9.75 11.26
N LEU A 96 -0.99 -8.54 11.82
CA LEU A 96 -2.25 -7.89 12.17
C LEU A 96 -3.11 -7.62 10.93
N SER A 97 -2.51 -7.15 9.83
CA SER A 97 -3.23 -6.91 8.58
C SER A 97 -3.81 -8.21 7.99
N VAL A 98 -3.07 -9.32 8.06
CA VAL A 98 -3.56 -10.64 7.62
C VAL A 98 -4.73 -11.09 8.49
N LEU A 99 -4.63 -10.95 9.81
CA LEU A 99 -5.69 -11.33 10.74
C LEU A 99 -6.98 -10.54 10.46
N LEU A 100 -6.89 -9.22 10.26
CA LEU A 100 -8.04 -8.39 9.91
C LEU A 100 -8.63 -8.76 8.56
N MET A 101 -7.81 -9.07 7.56
CA MET A 101 -8.28 -9.54 6.25
C MET A 101 -9.02 -10.88 6.34
N VAL A 102 -8.55 -11.81 7.17
CA VAL A 102 -9.26 -13.08 7.44
C VAL A 102 -10.58 -12.80 8.16
N CYS A 103 -10.58 -11.95 9.18
CA CYS A 103 -11.79 -11.56 9.91
C CYS A 103 -12.84 -10.93 8.98
N MET A 104 -12.40 -10.05 8.07
CA MET A 104 -13.26 -9.44 7.05
C MET A 104 -13.84 -10.51 6.11
N GLY A 105 -13.02 -11.43 5.61
CA GLY A 105 -13.47 -12.52 4.75
C GLY A 105 -14.52 -13.42 5.43
N VAL A 106 -14.30 -13.78 6.69
CA VAL A 106 -15.26 -14.57 7.49
C VAL A 106 -16.58 -13.81 7.65
N GLY A 107 -16.55 -12.51 7.93
CA GLY A 107 -17.77 -11.68 8.02
C GLY A 107 -18.56 -11.65 6.71
N ILE A 108 -17.87 -11.50 5.57
CA ILE A 108 -18.52 -11.53 4.25
C ILE A 108 -19.20 -12.88 4.01
N PHE A 109 -18.52 -13.99 4.26
CA PHE A 109 -19.08 -15.33 4.04
C PHE A 109 -20.18 -15.69 5.04
N HIS A 110 -20.12 -15.16 6.26
CA HIS A 110 -21.22 -15.27 7.20
C HIS A 110 -22.50 -14.62 6.63
N ASN A 111 -22.37 -13.48 5.95
CA ASN A 111 -23.52 -12.70 5.45
C ASN A 111 -23.99 -13.08 4.03
N ILE A 112 -23.12 -13.63 3.19
CA ILE A 112 -23.44 -14.06 1.81
C ILE A 112 -23.67 -15.58 1.71
N GLY A 113 -23.25 -16.32 2.73
CA GLY A 113 -23.23 -17.78 2.74
C GLY A 113 -21.83 -18.31 2.47
N TRP A 114 -21.53 -19.45 3.09
CA TRP A 114 -20.24 -20.12 2.90
C TRP A 114 -20.12 -20.59 1.44
N PRO A 115 -19.01 -20.29 0.78
CA PRO A 115 -18.78 -20.73 -0.57
C PRO A 115 -18.61 -22.24 -0.57
N SER A 116 -19.30 -22.92 -1.48
CA SER A 116 -19.12 -24.35 -1.72
C SER A 116 -17.76 -24.66 -2.34
N ASP A 117 -17.10 -23.64 -2.93
CA ASP A 117 -15.75 -23.72 -3.43
C ASP A 117 -14.72 -23.39 -2.33
N PRO A 118 -13.86 -24.33 -1.92
CA PRO A 118 -12.80 -24.08 -0.94
C PRO A 118 -11.79 -23.01 -1.39
N PHE A 119 -11.74 -22.66 -2.68
CA PHE A 119 -10.86 -21.62 -3.21
C PHE A 119 -11.42 -20.20 -3.12
N ALA A 120 -12.61 -19.97 -2.59
CA ALA A 120 -13.18 -18.62 -2.52
C ALA A 120 -12.36 -17.61 -1.65
N PHE A 121 -11.47 -18.09 -0.79
CA PHE A 121 -10.52 -17.25 -0.04
C PHE A 121 -9.25 -16.87 -0.85
N THR A 122 -9.03 -17.48 -2.02
CA THR A 122 -7.84 -17.23 -2.85
C THR A 122 -7.65 -15.78 -3.29
N PRO A 123 -8.67 -14.92 -3.49
CA PRO A 123 -8.42 -13.51 -3.80
C PRO A 123 -7.77 -12.76 -2.63
N PHE A 124 -8.16 -13.08 -1.38
CA PHE A 124 -7.57 -12.48 -0.18
C PHE A 124 -6.12 -12.95 0.01
N ILE A 125 -5.86 -14.24 -0.13
CA ILE A 125 -4.52 -14.83 -0.01
C ILE A 125 -3.63 -14.39 -1.18
N GLY A 126 -4.17 -14.37 -2.41
CA GLY A 126 -3.48 -13.98 -3.63
C GLY A 126 -3.16 -12.48 -3.68
N GLY A 127 -4.04 -11.62 -3.14
CA GLY A 127 -3.77 -10.20 -2.98
C GLY A 127 -2.61 -9.93 -2.03
N LEU A 128 -2.59 -10.60 -0.88
CA LEU A 128 -1.49 -10.52 0.09
C LEU A 128 -0.19 -11.12 -0.45
N GLY A 129 -0.27 -12.29 -1.09
CA GLY A 129 0.88 -12.96 -1.71
C GLY A 129 1.47 -12.18 -2.87
N GLY A 130 0.63 -11.56 -3.71
CA GLY A 130 1.04 -10.68 -4.79
C GLY A 130 1.74 -9.41 -4.29
N ALA A 131 1.22 -8.79 -3.21
CA ALA A 131 1.85 -7.66 -2.56
C ALA A 131 3.23 -8.03 -1.99
N TYR A 132 3.34 -9.18 -1.29
CA TYR A 132 4.59 -9.69 -0.76
C TYR A 132 5.61 -10.08 -1.86
N TYR A 133 5.17 -10.71 -2.94
CA TYR A 133 6.03 -11.07 -4.06
C TYR A 133 6.52 -9.84 -4.82
N GLY A 134 5.64 -8.88 -5.09
CA GLY A 134 5.99 -7.60 -5.69
C GLY A 134 7.02 -6.84 -4.85
N TYR A 135 6.88 -6.90 -3.53
CA TYR A 135 7.85 -6.39 -2.57
C TYR A 135 9.23 -7.07 -2.72
N LYS A 136 9.30 -8.40 -2.58
CA LYS A 136 10.57 -9.15 -2.61
C LYS A 136 11.30 -8.97 -3.94
N ARG A 137 10.56 -8.88 -5.04
CA ARG A 137 11.11 -8.63 -6.38
C ARG A 137 11.69 -7.21 -6.50
N SER A 138 11.07 -6.22 -5.86
CA SER A 138 11.59 -4.84 -5.85
C SER A 138 12.87 -4.71 -5.02
N GLU A 139 13.01 -5.46 -3.94
CA GLU A 139 14.21 -5.46 -3.09
C GLU A 139 15.40 -6.10 -3.82
N LYS A 140 15.19 -7.28 -4.42
CA LYS A 140 16.22 -7.98 -5.19
C LYS A 140 16.82 -7.14 -6.32
N ARG A 141 15.96 -6.45 -7.10
CA ARG A 141 16.44 -5.55 -8.18
C ARG A 141 17.33 -4.42 -7.66
N ARG A 142 17.04 -3.91 -6.46
CA ARG A 142 17.83 -2.83 -5.86
C ARG A 142 19.17 -3.32 -5.33
N GLU A 143 19.23 -4.52 -4.79
CA GLU A 143 20.50 -5.13 -4.40
C GLU A 143 21.40 -5.36 -5.62
N GLU A 144 20.82 -5.79 -6.73
CA GLU A 144 21.52 -5.95 -8.01
C GLU A 144 22.02 -4.59 -8.54
N ASP A 145 21.18 -3.54 -8.50
CA ASP A 145 21.59 -2.19 -8.91
C ASP A 145 22.68 -1.60 -8.00
N ARG A 146 22.59 -1.80 -6.68
CA ARG A 146 23.65 -1.36 -5.74
C ARG A 146 24.97 -2.09 -6.01
N LYS A 147 24.92 -3.42 -6.17
CA LYS A 147 26.11 -4.22 -6.50
C LYS A 147 26.75 -3.80 -7.83
N ARG A 148 25.98 -3.26 -8.76
CA ARG A 148 26.50 -2.70 -10.01
C ARG A 148 27.18 -1.35 -9.77
N LEU A 149 26.54 -0.44 -9.06
CA LEU A 149 27.09 0.87 -8.72
C LEU A 149 28.38 0.77 -7.89
N ASP A 150 28.41 -0.12 -6.90
CA ASP A 150 29.61 -0.35 -6.08
C ASP A 150 30.79 -0.86 -6.93
N LYS A 151 30.53 -1.73 -7.91
CA LYS A 151 31.55 -2.20 -8.86
C LYS A 151 32.07 -1.11 -9.80
N GLU A 152 31.22 -0.18 -10.23
CA GLU A 152 31.62 0.95 -11.06
C GLU A 152 32.52 1.91 -10.25
N LEU A 153 32.18 2.20 -8.99
CA LEU A 153 32.99 3.01 -8.06
C LEU A 153 34.36 2.38 -7.72
N ASP A 154 34.40 1.07 -7.50
CA ASP A 154 35.65 0.35 -7.24
C ASP A 154 36.57 0.33 -8.48
N SER A 155 36.01 0.41 -9.69
CA SER A 155 36.77 0.43 -10.94
C SER A 155 37.32 1.81 -11.35
N GLU A 156 36.68 2.89 -10.91
CA GLU A 156 37.18 4.26 -11.13
C GLU A 156 38.25 4.70 -10.13
N SER A 157 38.40 3.96 -9.01
CA SER A 157 39.37 4.24 -7.95
C SER A 157 40.69 3.48 -8.09
N GLN A 158 40.85 2.67 -9.14
CA GLN A 158 42.09 1.97 -9.54
C GLN A 158 42.75 2.66 -10.74
#